data_AF-A0A538EQP2-F1
#
_entry.id   AF-A0A538EQP2-F1
#
_cell.length_a   1.000
_cell.length_b   1.000
_cell.length_c   1.000
_cell.angle_alpha   90.00
_cell.angle_beta   90.00
_cell.angle_gamma   90.00
#
_symmetry.space_group_name_H-M   'P 1'
#
loop_
_entity.id
_entity.type
_entity.pdbx_description
1 polymer ?
#
loop_
_entity_poly.entity_id
_entity_poly.type
_entity_poly.pdbx_seq_one_letter_code
_entity_poly.pdbx_strand_id
1 'polypeptide(L)'
;MAVAALITWLITAVGGFVMLGLWISRGGHRPDSGTRLAPGLVFSHVGLAVIGLVVWIVYLAVDKTALAWIAFVLLLPVAALGFTMLARWIPARRTGTAESRFPVPVVIGHGLFAATTLVLVLLAALGVGGR
;
A
#
# COMPACT_ATOMS: atom_id res chain seq x y z
N MET A 1 -10.09 12.66 -12.07
CA MET A 1 -8.93 11.94 -11.48
C MET A 1 -9.26 11.17 -10.20
N ALA A 2 -10.21 11.66 -9.39
CA ALA A 2 -10.42 11.12 -8.05
C ALA A 2 -10.99 9.69 -7.99
N VAL A 3 -11.92 9.36 -8.91
CA VAL A 3 -12.49 8.00 -9.02
C VAL A 3 -11.44 7.00 -9.52
N ALA A 4 -10.61 7.40 -10.49
CA ALA A 4 -9.52 6.56 -10.97
C ALA A 4 -8.54 6.23 -9.83
N ALA A 5 -8.19 7.22 -9.01
CA ALA A 5 -7.36 7.00 -7.81
C ALA A 5 -8.00 6.00 -6.84
N LEU A 6 -9.32 6.08 -6.62
CA LEU A 6 -10.03 5.12 -5.78
C LEU A 6 -9.93 3.70 -6.34
N ILE A 7 -10.22 3.52 -7.63
CA ILE A 7 -10.16 2.21 -8.30
C ILE A 7 -8.75 1.62 -8.21
N THR A 8 -7.71 2.40 -8.53
CA THR A 8 -6.33 1.91 -8.46
C THR A 8 -5.90 1.60 -7.03
N TRP A 9 -6.36 2.39 -6.04
CA TRP A 9 -6.10 2.12 -4.63
C TRP A 9 -6.77 0.83 -4.17
N LEU A 10 -8.02 0.57 -4.56
CA LEU A 10 -8.72 -0.67 -4.24
C LEU A 10 -8.02 -1.89 -4.84
N ILE A 11 -7.57 -1.81 -6.10
CA ILE A 11 -6.78 -2.88 -6.74
C ILE A 11 -5.46 -3.09 -6.00
N THR A 12 -4.77 -2.01 -5.62
CA THR A 12 -3.54 -2.06 -4.81
C THR A 12 -3.80 -2.76 -3.47
N ALA A 13 -4.91 -2.43 -2.80
CA ALA A 13 -5.30 -2.99 -1.53
C ALA A 13 -5.54 -4.50 -1.63
N VAL A 14 -6.24 -4.96 -2.67
CA VAL A 14 -6.43 -6.40 -2.92
C VAL A 14 -5.08 -7.12 -3.04
N GLY A 15 -4.15 -6.60 -3.84
CA GLY A 15 -2.79 -7.16 -3.94
C GLY A 15 -2.06 -7.17 -2.60
N GLY A 16 -2.20 -6.11 -1.80
CA GLY A 16 -1.64 -6.00 -0.45
C GLY A 16 -2.21 -7.05 0.51
N PHE A 17 -3.53 -7.25 0.51
CA PHE A 17 -4.21 -8.24 1.36
C PHE A 17 -3.87 -9.68 0.97
N VAL A 18 -3.70 -9.97 -0.33
CA VAL A 18 -3.20 -11.28 -0.78
C VAL A 18 -1.83 -11.57 -0.20
N MET A 19 -0.89 -10.61 -0.30
CA MET A 19 0.45 -10.77 0.29
C MET A 19 0.41 -10.88 1.82
N LEU A 20 -0.42 -10.08 2.48
CA LEU A 20 -0.62 -10.15 3.93
C LEU A 20 -1.15 -11.52 4.36
N GLY A 21 -2.16 -12.04 3.68
CA GLY A 21 -2.71 -13.38 3.96
C GLY A 21 -1.69 -14.49 3.76
N LEU A 22 -0.88 -14.42 2.69
CA LEU A 22 0.21 -15.36 2.46
C LEU A 22 1.30 -15.27 3.54
N TRP A 23 1.61 -14.07 4.00
CA TRP A 23 2.60 -13.85 5.04
C TRP A 23 2.12 -14.37 6.41
N ILE A 24 0.87 -14.06 6.80
CA ILE A 24 0.27 -14.54 8.06
C ILE A 24 0.09 -16.06 8.05
N SER A 25 -0.45 -16.64 6.98
CA SER A 25 -0.67 -18.10 6.87
C SER A 25 0.62 -18.91 6.97
N ARG A 26 1.76 -18.32 6.60
CA ARG A 26 3.10 -18.91 6.73
C ARG A 26 3.81 -18.53 8.04
N GLY A 27 3.12 -17.84 8.94
CA GLY A 27 3.62 -17.49 10.26
C GLY A 27 4.56 -16.30 10.29
N GLY A 28 4.64 -15.47 9.25
CA GLY A 28 5.56 -14.32 9.19
C GLY A 28 5.41 -13.33 10.34
N HIS A 29 4.22 -13.20 10.92
CA HIS A 29 3.99 -12.35 12.10
C HIS A 29 4.56 -12.89 13.42
N ARG A 30 5.04 -14.14 13.46
CA ARG A 30 5.51 -14.79 14.69
C ARG A 30 6.95 -14.35 14.99
N PRO A 31 7.32 -14.17 16.26
CA PRO A 31 8.68 -13.76 16.65
C PRO A 31 9.80 -14.62 16.05
N ASP A 32 9.59 -15.94 15.95
CA ASP A 32 10.62 -16.90 15.51
C ASP A 32 10.52 -17.27 14.02
N SER A 33 9.77 -16.52 13.21
CA SER A 33 9.50 -16.89 11.82
C SER A 33 10.69 -16.70 10.87
N GLY A 34 11.78 -16.08 11.35
CA GLY A 34 12.94 -15.68 10.55
C GLY A 34 12.61 -14.66 9.45
N THR A 35 11.44 -14.00 9.49
CA THR A 35 11.03 -13.02 8.48
C THR A 35 11.94 -11.79 8.52
N ARG A 36 12.22 -11.23 7.35
CA ARG A 36 12.86 -9.91 7.24
C ARG A 36 11.86 -8.75 7.34
N LEU A 37 10.57 -9.05 7.28
CA LEU A 37 9.48 -8.08 7.36
C LEU A 37 8.98 -8.00 8.80
N ALA A 38 9.50 -7.04 9.56
CA ALA A 38 9.08 -6.83 10.95
C ALA A 38 7.55 -6.62 11.02
N PRO A 39 6.82 -7.32 11.91
CA PRO A 39 5.36 -7.22 11.96
C PRO A 39 4.86 -5.78 12.14
N GLY A 40 5.50 -5.00 13.00
CA GLY A 40 5.17 -3.59 13.19
C GLY A 40 5.29 -2.77 11.90
N LEU A 41 6.24 -3.09 11.03
CA LEU A 41 6.42 -2.42 9.74
C LEU A 41 5.28 -2.77 8.78
N VAL A 42 4.93 -4.05 8.66
CA VAL A 42 3.83 -4.54 7.80
C VAL A 42 2.50 -3.95 8.26
N PHE A 43 2.17 -4.05 9.55
CA PHE A 43 0.91 -3.54 10.08
C PHE A 43 0.84 -2.01 10.06
N SER A 44 1.96 -1.30 10.25
CA SER A 44 1.98 0.16 10.08
C SER A 44 1.69 0.56 8.64
N HIS A 45 2.26 -0.14 7.65
CA HIS A 45 2.00 0.13 6.24
C HIS A 45 0.52 -0.09 5.90
N VAL A 46 -0.04 -1.24 6.29
CA VAL A 46 -1.46 -1.58 6.02
C VAL A 46 -2.39 -0.62 6.76
N GLY A 47 -2.11 -0.33 8.04
CA GLY A 47 -2.92 0.59 8.85
C GLY A 47 -2.95 1.99 8.25
N LEU A 48 -1.78 2.55 7.89
CA LEU A 48 -1.71 3.87 7.25
C LEU A 48 -2.39 3.86 5.87
N ALA A 49 -2.26 2.79 5.09
CA ALA A 49 -2.93 2.67 3.79
C ALA A 49 -4.46 2.65 3.93
N VAL A 50 -4.99 1.94 4.94
CA VAL A 50 -6.43 1.91 5.23
C VAL A 50 -6.92 3.27 5.72
N ILE A 51 -6.20 3.91 6.64
CA ILE A 51 -6.55 5.27 7.12
C ILE A 51 -6.56 6.25 5.95
N GLY A 52 -5.54 6.23 5.09
CA GLY A 52 -5.48 7.06 3.90
C GLY A 52 -6.65 6.81 2.95
N LEU A 53 -7.02 5.54 2.73
CA LEU A 53 -8.15 5.17 1.87
C LEU A 53 -9.48 5.68 2.42
N VAL A 54 -9.68 5.58 3.74
CA VAL A 54 -10.87 6.15 4.41
C VAL A 54 -10.91 7.66 4.23
N VAL A 55 -9.81 8.37 4.47
CA VAL A 55 -9.72 9.82 4.24
C VAL A 55 -10.04 10.17 2.77
N TRP A 56 -9.56 9.37 1.81
CA TRP A 56 -9.86 9.55 0.39
C TRP A 56 -11.35 9.37 0.07
N ILE A 57 -11.99 8.34 0.63
CA ILE A 57 -13.43 8.11 0.47
C ILE A 57 -14.24 9.28 1.06
N VAL A 58 -13.85 9.79 2.23
CA VAL A 58 -14.47 10.98 2.83
C VAL A 58 -14.27 12.23 1.97
N TYR A 59 -13.08 12.39 1.37
CA TYR A 59 -12.83 13.45 0.38
C TYR A 59 -13.84 13.37 -0.77
N LEU A 60 -14.06 12.19 -1.35
CA LEU A 60 -15.03 12.02 -2.45
C LEU A 60 -16.44 12.44 -2.04
N ALA A 61 -16.85 12.15 -0.81
CA ALA A 61 -18.18 12.50 -0.30
C ALA A 61 -18.35 14.01 -0.01
N VAL A 62 -17.32 14.67 0.55
CA VAL A 62 -17.45 16.04 1.11
C VAL A 62 -16.76 17.12 0.25
N ASP A 63 -15.94 16.75 -0.73
CA ASP A 63 -15.18 17.62 -1.64
C ASP A 63 -14.17 18.59 -1.02
N LYS A 64 -13.75 18.37 0.23
CA LYS A 64 -12.79 19.30 0.83
C LYS A 64 -11.39 19.03 0.29
N THR A 65 -10.83 19.98 -0.46
CA THR A 65 -9.44 19.90 -0.98
C THR A 65 -8.41 19.60 0.10
N ALA A 66 -8.63 20.07 1.33
CA ALA A 66 -7.78 19.73 2.47
C ALA A 66 -7.67 18.21 2.73
N LEU A 67 -8.77 17.46 2.55
CA LEU A 67 -8.77 16.00 2.71
C LEU A 67 -7.96 15.30 1.62
N ALA A 68 -7.98 15.81 0.39
CA ALA A 68 -7.16 15.29 -0.70
C ALA A 68 -5.66 15.45 -0.40
N TRP A 69 -5.25 16.63 0.11
CA TRP A 69 -3.87 16.86 0.55
C TRP A 69 -3.48 15.99 1.75
N ILE A 70 -4.37 15.81 2.73
CA ILE A 70 -4.11 14.91 3.87
C ILE A 70 -3.90 13.47 3.38
N ALA A 71 -4.77 12.97 2.50
CA ALA A 71 -4.61 11.63 1.93
C ALA A 71 -3.30 11.50 1.14
N PHE A 72 -2.92 12.51 0.37
CA PHE A 72 -1.63 12.54 -0.34
C PHE A 72 -0.45 12.46 0.64
N VAL A 73 -0.45 13.30 1.68
CA VAL A 73 0.60 13.30 2.70
C VAL A 73 0.67 11.96 3.44
N LEU A 74 -0.46 11.31 3.71
CA LEU A 74 -0.51 9.96 4.29
C LEU A 74 0.03 8.88 3.34
N LEU A 75 -0.11 9.04 2.02
CA LEU A 75 0.45 8.09 1.05
C LEU A 75 1.98 8.13 0.99
N LEU A 76 2.63 9.25 1.35
CA LEU A 76 4.10 9.35 1.39
C LEU A 76 4.76 8.36 2.37
N PRO A 77 4.40 8.32 3.67
CA PRO A 77 4.94 7.31 4.58
C PRO A 77 4.48 5.89 4.21
N VAL A 78 3.26 5.70 3.67
CA VAL A 78 2.83 4.40 3.14
C VAL A 78 3.78 3.90 2.05
N ALA A 79 4.11 4.76 1.09
CA ALA A 79 5.06 4.45 0.01
C ALA A 79 6.47 4.18 0.55
N ALA A 80 6.96 5.00 1.48
CA ALA A 80 8.28 4.79 2.10
C ALA A 80 8.38 3.44 2.82
N LEU A 81 7.35 3.06 3.59
CA LEU A 81 7.27 1.74 4.22
C LEU A 81 7.18 0.62 3.17
N GLY A 82 6.41 0.81 2.10
CA GLY A 82 6.31 -0.11 0.97
C GLY A 82 7.65 -0.37 0.29
N PHE A 83 8.41 0.68 -0.02
CA PHE A 83 9.77 0.56 -0.56
C PHE A 83 10.73 -0.12 0.41
N THR A 84 10.60 0.16 1.71
CA THR A 84 11.40 -0.53 2.74
C THR A 84 11.12 -2.02 2.75
N MET A 85 9.84 -2.43 2.66
CA MET A 85 9.48 -3.86 2.53
C MET A 85 10.02 -4.46 1.25
N LEU A 86 9.90 -3.77 0.12
CA LEU A 86 10.40 -4.23 -1.16
C LEU A 86 11.93 -4.47 -1.11
N ALA A 87 12.67 -3.52 -0.55
CA ALA A 87 14.12 -3.63 -0.37
C ALA A 87 14.51 -4.83 0.51
N ARG A 88 13.75 -5.10 1.58
CA ARG A 88 13.97 -6.25 2.46
C ARG A 88 13.52 -7.58 1.83
N TRP A 89 12.52 -7.56 0.96
CA TRP A 89 11.99 -8.73 0.27
C TRP A 89 12.93 -9.24 -0.83
N ILE A 90 13.55 -8.35 -1.61
CA ILE A 90 14.46 -8.71 -2.72
C ILE A 90 15.49 -9.79 -2.35
N PRO A 91 16.27 -9.65 -1.25
CA PRO A 91 17.20 -10.70 -0.81
C PRO A 91 16.49 -11.88 -0.12
N ALA A 92 15.33 -11.68 0.49
CA ALA A 92 14.54 -12.74 1.15
C ALA A 92 13.93 -13.75 0.17
N ARG A 93 13.88 -13.44 -1.13
CA ARG A 93 13.31 -14.33 -2.16
C ARG A 93 13.92 -15.73 -2.20
N ARG A 94 15.15 -15.89 -1.69
CA ARG A 94 15.89 -17.16 -1.69
C ARG A 94 16.03 -17.80 -0.31
N THR A 95 15.46 -17.21 0.74
CA THR A 95 15.70 -17.64 2.14
C THR A 95 14.65 -18.60 2.68
N GLY A 96 13.64 -18.98 1.90
CA GLY A 96 12.57 -19.90 2.33
C GLY A 96 11.62 -19.35 3.39
N THR A 97 11.74 -18.07 3.75
CA THR A 97 10.90 -17.37 4.74
C THR A 97 9.50 -17.09 4.19
N ALA A 98 8.56 -16.66 5.05
CA ALA A 98 7.17 -16.41 4.65
C ALA A 98 7.05 -15.50 3.42
N GLU A 99 7.80 -14.41 3.39
CA GLU A 99 7.80 -13.41 2.31
C GLU A 99 8.47 -13.90 1.01
N SER A 100 9.31 -14.95 1.06
CA SER A 100 9.91 -15.54 -0.15
C SER A 100 8.86 -16.14 -1.10
N ARG A 101 7.64 -16.31 -0.60
CA ARG A 101 6.51 -16.96 -1.26
C ARG A 101 5.52 -15.98 -1.86
N PHE A 102 5.82 -14.69 -1.79
CA PHE A 102 5.04 -13.69 -2.51
C PHE A 102 5.16 -13.89 -4.02
N PRO A 103 4.03 -13.99 -4.74
CA PRO A 103 4.05 -14.06 -6.19
C PRO A 103 4.65 -12.77 -6.76
N VAL A 104 5.73 -12.87 -7.52
CA VAL A 104 6.39 -11.71 -8.15
C VAL A 104 5.42 -10.83 -8.94
N PRO A 105 4.48 -11.37 -9.75
CA PRO A 105 3.51 -10.54 -10.46
C PRO A 105 2.64 -9.70 -9.53
N VAL A 106 2.25 -10.24 -8.36
CA VAL A 106 1.44 -9.51 -7.37
C VAL A 106 2.25 -8.39 -6.73
N VAL A 107 3.52 -8.63 -6.40
CA VAL A 107 4.42 -7.59 -5.85
C VAL A 107 4.60 -6.45 -6.85
N ILE A 108 4.87 -6.77 -8.12
CA ILE A 108 5.04 -5.77 -9.18
C ILE A 108 3.74 -5.00 -9.41
N GLY A 109 2.62 -5.71 -9.54
CA GLY A 109 1.31 -5.10 -9.73
C GLY A 109 0.93 -4.17 -8.57
N HIS A 110 1.10 -4.63 -7.33
CA HIS A 110 0.87 -3.81 -6.14
C HIS A 110 1.72 -2.54 -6.16
N GLY A 111 3.03 -2.65 -6.41
CA GLY A 111 3.93 -1.49 -6.48
C GLY A 111 3.57 -0.51 -7.59
N LEU A 112 3.22 -1.01 -8.78
CA LEU A 112 2.83 -0.19 -9.92
C LEU A 112 1.53 0.56 -9.66
N PHE A 113 0.48 -0.14 -9.22
CA PHE A 113 -0.80 0.49 -8.88
C PHE A 113 -0.67 1.45 -7.69
N ALA A 114 0.22 1.17 -6.73
CA ALA A 114 0.52 2.11 -5.64
C ALA A 114 1.15 3.42 -6.17
N ALA A 115 2.14 3.32 -7.06
CA ALA A 115 2.77 4.48 -7.69
C ALA A 115 1.76 5.27 -8.53
N THR A 116 0.93 4.59 -9.32
CA THR A 116 -0.17 5.21 -10.06
C THR A 116 -1.15 5.92 -9.11
N THR A 117 -1.55 5.28 -8.02
CA THR A 117 -2.45 5.88 -7.02
C THR A 117 -1.86 7.16 -6.44
N LEU A 118 -0.57 7.17 -6.10
CA LEU A 118 0.11 8.36 -5.60
C LEU A 118 0.03 9.53 -6.60
N VAL A 119 0.30 9.26 -7.88
CA VAL A 119 0.20 10.27 -8.95
C VAL A 119 -1.23 10.75 -9.15
N LEU A 120 -2.21 9.84 -9.20
CA LEU A 120 -3.62 10.19 -9.38
C LEU A 120 -4.16 11.02 -8.21
N VAL A 121 -3.79 10.68 -6.98
CA VAL A 121 -4.13 11.44 -5.77
C VAL A 121 -3.52 12.83 -5.80
N LEU A 122 -2.25 12.95 -6.19
CA LEU A 122 -1.60 14.26 -6.35
C LEU A 122 -2.31 15.11 -7.41
N LEU A 123 -2.60 14.55 -8.58
CA LEU A 123 -3.29 15.26 -9.66
C LEU A 123 -4.67 15.72 -9.22
N ALA A 124 -5.42 14.89 -8.49
CA ALA A 124 -6.70 15.27 -7.92
C ALA A 124 -6.55 16.37 -6.83
N ALA A 125 -5.54 16.31 -5.97
CA ALA A 125 -5.27 17.37 -4.97
C ALA A 125 -4.89 18.72 -5.61
N LEU A 126 -4.27 18.68 -6.80
CA LEU A 126 -3.97 19.85 -7.64
C LEU A 126 -5.18 20.35 -8.45
N GLY A 127 -6.34 19.69 -8.35
CA GLY A 127 -7.56 20.08 -9.08
C GLY A 127 -7.60 19.62 -10.54
N VAL A 128 -6.70 18.72 -10.96
CA VAL A 128 -6.65 18.22 -12.34
C VAL A 128 -7.76 17.21 -12.58
N GLY A 129 -8.52 17.41 -13.66
CA GLY A 129 -9.57 16.50 -14.11
C GLY A 129 -10.68 16.39 -13.06
N GLY A 130 -11.37 17.52 -12.84
CA GLY A 130 -12.51 17.68 -11.91
C GLY A 130 -13.47 16.50 -11.90
N ARG A 131 -14.22 16.38 -10.80
CA ARG A 131 -14.99 15.19 -10.40
C ARG A 131 -15.51 14.33 -11.55
#